data_AF-A0A958JAM8-F1
#
_entry.id   AF-A0A958JAM8-F1
#
_cell.length_a   1.000
_cell.length_b   1.000
_cell.length_c   1.000
_cell.angle_alpha   90.00
_cell.angle_beta   90.00
_cell.angle_gamma   90.00
#
_symmetry.space_group_name_H-M   'P 1'
#
loop_
_entity.id
_entity.type
_entity.pdbx_description
1 polymer ?
#
loop_
_entity_poly.entity_id
_entity_poly.type
_entity_poly.pdbx_seq_one_letter_code
_entity_poly.pdbx_strand_id
1 'polypeptide(L)'
;DSDPKTVSRYFEILEDTLLGFYLPSYERSIRKQQKKSKRFYFFDTGVARVLSGRVDLPLQRKTFEYGQLFENFIVNEIYRLLSYSEKQFKLSFLRVSETQEIDLIVEKAGGEIFLCEIKSTDKVDERHTQSLKTLSKDFSKPKLRLISNDQVKKQIGDVLALHWEEAIEEICT
;
A
#
# COMPACT_ATOMS: atom_id res chain seq x y z
N ASP A 1 17.51 -6.68 24.09
CA ASP A 1 16.20 -5.99 24.13
C ASP A 1 16.38 -4.49 24.00
N SER A 2 15.87 -3.91 22.92
CA SER A 2 15.91 -2.47 22.65
C SER A 2 14.64 -1.80 23.19
N ASP A 3 14.81 -0.72 23.97
CA ASP A 3 13.72 0.11 24.52
C ASP A 3 12.80 0.61 23.37
N PRO A 4 11.46 0.43 23.46
CA PRO A 4 10.51 0.93 22.46
C PRO A 4 10.72 2.39 22.08
N LYS A 5 11.15 3.25 23.01
CA LYS A 5 11.47 4.67 22.70
C LYS A 5 12.65 4.81 21.76
N THR A 6 13.65 3.93 21.90
CA THR A 6 14.83 3.90 21.05
C THR A 6 14.47 3.39 19.66
N VAL A 7 13.60 2.39 19.56
CA VAL A 7 13.10 1.87 18.27
C VAL A 7 12.35 2.97 17.51
N SER A 8 11.40 3.66 18.14
CA SER A 8 10.67 4.76 17.50
C SER A 8 11.61 5.85 16.99
N ARG A 9 12.62 6.23 17.79
CA ARG A 9 13.60 7.24 17.39
C ARG A 9 14.41 6.84 16.15
N TYR A 10 14.74 5.55 15.99
CA TYR A 10 15.44 5.11 14.78
C TYR A 10 14.55 5.26 13.54
N PHE A 11 13.28 4.90 13.61
CA PHE A 11 12.36 5.09 12.48
C PHE A 11 12.07 6.57 12.19
N GLU A 12 12.02 7.43 13.21
CA GLU A 12 11.97 8.89 13.02
C GLU A 12 13.18 9.38 12.24
N ILE A 13 14.39 8.93 12.58
CA ILE A 13 15.61 9.26 11.82
C ILE A 13 15.51 8.75 10.38
N LEU A 14 15.01 7.54 10.16
CA LEU A 14 14.84 7.00 8.80
C LEU A 14 13.83 7.82 7.97
N GLU A 15 12.75 8.29 8.59
CA GLU A 15 11.76 9.16 7.94
C GLU A 15 12.36 10.55 7.64
N ASP A 16 13.03 11.17 8.61
CA ASP A 16 13.69 12.49 8.47
C ASP A 16 14.81 12.48 7.41
N THR A 17 15.45 11.33 7.20
CA THR A 17 16.50 11.15 6.19
C THR A 17 15.98 10.62 4.85
N LEU A 18 14.65 10.52 4.68
CA LEU A 18 13.98 10.02 3.47
C LEU A 18 14.38 8.58 3.11
N LEU A 19 14.83 7.78 4.08
CA LEU A 19 15.11 6.35 3.94
C LEU A 19 13.85 5.48 4.12
N GLY A 20 12.70 6.11 4.27
CA GLY A 20 11.39 5.48 4.28
C GLY A 20 10.35 6.46 4.78
N PHE A 21 9.12 5.99 4.93
CA PHE A 21 8.02 6.80 5.43
C PHE A 21 6.98 5.94 6.12
N TYR A 22 6.21 6.57 7.00
CA TYR A 22 5.02 5.93 7.55
C TYR A 22 3.78 6.12 6.67
N LEU A 23 3.16 5.01 6.29
CA LEU A 23 1.79 4.98 5.80
C LEU A 23 0.82 4.92 7.00
N PRO A 24 0.04 5.98 7.27
CA PRO A 24 -0.84 6.02 8.42
C PRO A 24 -2.09 5.16 8.21
N SER A 25 -2.70 4.68 9.31
CA SER A 25 -4.04 4.10 9.24
C SER A 25 -5.05 5.17 8.80
N TYR A 26 -6.01 4.79 7.97
CA TYR A 26 -7.12 5.64 7.57
C TYR A 26 -8.01 5.95 8.77
N GLU A 27 -8.20 7.24 9.02
CA GLU A 27 -9.02 7.77 10.11
C GLU A 27 -9.56 9.14 9.73
N ARG A 28 -10.85 9.37 9.97
CA ARG A 28 -11.45 10.70 9.73
C ARG A 28 -10.96 11.75 10.73
N SER A 29 -10.47 11.31 11.91
CA SER A 29 -9.95 12.18 12.96
C SER A 29 -8.44 12.05 13.10
N ILE A 30 -7.71 13.13 12.87
CA ILE A 30 -6.25 13.21 13.03
C ILE A 30 -5.82 12.74 14.44
N ARG A 31 -6.56 13.13 15.49
CA ARG A 31 -6.27 12.73 16.87
C ARG A 31 -6.42 11.22 17.09
N LYS A 32 -7.36 10.57 16.39
CA LYS A 32 -7.49 9.11 16.43
C LYS A 32 -6.42 8.43 15.59
N GLN A 33 -6.06 9.03 14.46
CA GLN A 33 -5.00 8.55 13.56
C GLN A 33 -3.65 8.44 14.27
N GLN A 34 -3.27 9.45 15.06
CA GLN A 34 -2.01 9.46 15.82
C GLN A 34 -1.90 8.32 16.84
N LYS A 35 -3.04 7.78 17.30
CA LYS A 35 -3.08 6.68 18.28
C LYS A 35 -3.10 5.30 17.64
N LYS A 36 -3.24 5.21 16.31
CA LYS A 36 -3.31 3.94 15.58
C LYS A 36 -1.96 3.52 15.04
N SER A 37 -1.89 2.24 14.69
CA SER A 37 -0.72 1.67 14.02
C SER A 37 -0.46 2.37 12.68
N LYS A 38 0.83 2.47 12.35
CA LYS A 38 1.33 2.92 11.05
C LYS A 38 2.15 1.78 10.44
N ARG A 39 2.19 1.70 9.11
CA ARG A 39 3.14 0.83 8.41
C ARG A 39 4.34 1.64 7.99
N PHE A 40 5.53 1.08 8.12
CA PHE A 40 6.73 1.72 7.61
C PHE A 40 7.15 1.06 6.31
N TYR A 41 7.34 1.86 5.27
CA TYR A 41 7.87 1.41 3.98
C TYR A 41 9.25 2.03 3.77
N PHE A 42 10.25 1.19 3.49
CA PHE A 42 11.55 1.66 3.04
C PHE A 42 11.44 2.17 1.61
N PHE A 43 12.15 3.24 1.29
CA PHE A 43 12.16 3.83 -0.06
C PHE A 43 12.58 2.85 -1.17
N ASP A 44 13.31 1.79 -0.81
CA ASP A 44 13.80 0.76 -1.71
C ASP A 44 13.62 -0.65 -1.09
N THR A 45 13.15 -1.59 -1.92
CA THR A 45 12.90 -2.97 -1.48
C THR A 45 14.19 -3.75 -1.22
N GLY A 46 15.27 -3.45 -1.95
CA GLY A 46 16.61 -3.99 -1.72
C GLY A 46 17.17 -3.57 -0.37
N VAL A 47 17.00 -2.30 0.04
CA VAL A 47 17.36 -1.83 1.39
C VAL A 47 16.62 -2.63 2.47
N ALA A 48 15.31 -2.83 2.30
CA ALA A 48 14.53 -3.67 3.22
C ALA A 48 15.08 -5.10 3.30
N ARG A 49 15.49 -5.69 2.17
CA ARG A 49 16.09 -7.04 2.15
C ARG A 49 17.45 -7.08 2.84
N VAL A 50 18.32 -6.10 2.57
CA VAL A 50 19.65 -5.98 3.20
C VAL A 50 19.53 -5.90 4.72
N LEU A 51 18.66 -5.00 5.23
CA LEU A 51 18.45 -4.83 6.66
C LEU A 51 17.85 -6.09 7.32
N SER A 52 17.14 -6.91 6.55
CA SER A 52 16.63 -8.20 7.01
C SER A 52 17.61 -9.37 6.86
N GLY A 53 18.84 -9.13 6.39
CA GLY A 53 19.87 -10.16 6.18
C GLY A 53 19.57 -11.11 5.01
N ARG A 54 18.78 -10.67 4.02
CA ARG A 54 18.30 -11.51 2.91
C ARG A 54 18.86 -11.14 1.54
N VAL A 55 19.85 -10.24 1.47
CA VAL A 55 20.37 -9.72 0.20
C VAL A 55 20.92 -10.81 -0.72
N ASP A 56 21.62 -11.80 -0.16
CA ASP A 56 22.22 -12.90 -0.93
C ASP A 56 21.25 -14.05 -1.21
N LEU A 57 20.03 -13.99 -0.66
CA LEU A 57 19.02 -15.03 -0.87
C LEU A 57 18.21 -14.73 -2.14
N PRO A 58 17.96 -15.74 -3.00
CA PRO A 58 17.13 -15.56 -4.18
C PRO A 58 15.71 -15.18 -3.77
N LEU A 59 15.15 -14.15 -4.39
CA LEU A 59 13.77 -13.76 -4.17
C LEU A 59 12.84 -14.66 -4.99
N GLN A 60 12.07 -15.52 -4.32
CA GLN A 60 11.17 -16.46 -4.97
C GLN A 60 9.77 -15.89 -5.10
N ARG A 61 9.20 -15.90 -6.32
CA ARG A 61 7.81 -15.48 -6.56
C ARG A 61 6.85 -16.37 -5.76
N LYS A 62 5.67 -15.83 -5.43
CA LYS A 62 4.60 -16.50 -4.66
C LYS A 62 4.96 -16.86 -3.21
N THR A 63 6.08 -16.35 -2.70
CA THR A 63 6.39 -16.40 -1.27
C THR A 63 5.79 -15.20 -0.54
N PHE A 64 5.68 -15.31 0.79
CA PHE A 64 5.23 -14.21 1.63
C PHE A 64 6.15 -12.98 1.52
N GLU A 65 7.48 -13.18 1.51
CA GLU A 65 8.47 -12.10 1.32
C GLU A 65 8.25 -11.37 -0.01
N TYR A 66 8.05 -12.10 -1.11
CA TYR A 66 7.77 -11.49 -2.41
C TYR A 66 6.48 -10.64 -2.38
N GLY A 67 5.43 -11.14 -1.70
CA GLY A 67 4.20 -10.37 -1.49
C GLY A 67 4.44 -9.05 -0.77
N GLN A 68 5.19 -9.08 0.34
CA GLN A 68 5.52 -7.88 1.11
C GLN A 68 6.38 -6.88 0.33
N LEU A 69 7.37 -7.37 -0.41
CA LEU A 69 8.23 -6.50 -1.23
C LEU A 69 7.46 -5.93 -2.43
N PHE A 70 6.54 -6.70 -3.02
CA PHE A 70 5.68 -6.23 -4.08
C PHE A 70 4.74 -5.12 -3.59
N GLU A 71 4.10 -5.29 -2.43
CA GLU A 71 3.31 -4.23 -1.80
C GLU A 71 4.15 -2.96 -1.55
N ASN A 72 5.34 -3.12 -0.97
CA ASN A 72 6.26 -2.01 -0.73
C ASN A 72 6.64 -1.29 -2.03
N PHE A 73 6.99 -2.05 -3.08
CA PHE A 73 7.27 -1.50 -4.41
C PHE A 73 6.10 -0.66 -4.94
N ILE A 74 4.87 -1.20 -4.94
CA ILE A 74 3.70 -0.47 -5.44
C ILE A 74 3.43 0.81 -4.64
N VAL A 75 3.50 0.72 -3.31
CA VAL A 75 3.31 1.88 -2.42
C VAL A 75 4.37 2.95 -2.67
N ASN A 76 5.63 2.57 -2.86
CA ASN A 76 6.72 3.49 -3.19
C ASN A 76 6.51 4.16 -4.54
N GLU A 77 6.16 3.41 -5.59
CA GLU A 77 5.95 3.99 -6.92
C GLU A 77 4.81 5.00 -6.91
N ILE A 78 3.67 4.65 -6.31
CA ILE A 78 2.51 5.56 -6.20
C ILE A 78 2.87 6.80 -5.37
N TYR A 79 3.51 6.61 -4.21
CA TYR A 79 3.96 7.74 -3.39
C TYR A 79 4.88 8.68 -4.16
N ARG A 80 5.87 8.13 -4.86
CA ARG A 80 6.87 8.91 -5.57
C ARG A 80 6.27 9.66 -6.77
N LEU A 81 5.41 9.01 -7.56
CA LEU A 81 4.75 9.64 -8.71
C LEU A 81 3.75 10.73 -8.29
N LEU A 82 2.93 10.48 -7.27
CA LEU A 82 2.03 11.49 -6.73
C LEU A 82 2.79 12.67 -6.12
N SER A 83 3.92 12.43 -5.46
CA SER A 83 4.79 13.50 -4.93
C SER A 83 5.32 14.45 -6.02
N TYR A 84 5.42 14.00 -7.27
CA TYR A 84 5.83 14.84 -8.40
C TYR A 84 4.65 15.52 -9.11
N SER A 85 3.52 14.84 -9.23
CA SER A 85 2.40 15.25 -10.10
C SER A 85 1.29 15.99 -9.35
N GLU A 86 1.06 15.65 -8.07
CA GLU A 86 -0.09 16.10 -7.31
C GLU A 86 0.32 16.97 -6.12
N LYS A 87 -0.18 18.21 -6.09
CA LYS A 87 0.12 19.15 -5.00
C LYS A 87 -0.53 18.73 -3.68
N GLN A 88 -1.63 17.97 -3.73
CA GLN A 88 -2.40 17.56 -2.57
C GLN A 88 -2.94 16.14 -2.76
N PHE A 89 -2.31 15.18 -2.08
CA PHE A 89 -2.80 13.82 -1.97
C PHE A 89 -2.61 13.31 -0.53
N LYS A 90 -3.35 12.27 -0.16
CA LYS A 90 -3.14 11.53 1.08
C LYS A 90 -3.08 10.05 0.80
N LEU A 91 -2.10 9.38 1.40
CA LEU A 91 -2.00 7.93 1.41
C LEU A 91 -2.31 7.40 2.79
N SER A 92 -3.04 6.30 2.86
CA SER A 92 -3.29 5.58 4.10
C SER A 92 -3.57 4.10 3.83
N PHE A 93 -3.65 3.27 4.86
CA PHE A 93 -4.16 1.90 4.78
C PHE A 93 -5.34 1.74 5.73
N LEU A 94 -6.22 0.76 5.51
CA LEU A 94 -7.32 0.49 6.43
C LEU A 94 -7.29 -0.97 6.86
N ARG A 95 -7.14 -1.25 8.16
CA ARG A 95 -7.30 -2.60 8.72
C ARG A 95 -8.44 -2.59 9.73
N VAL A 96 -9.45 -3.42 9.49
CA VAL A 96 -10.58 -3.63 10.41
C VAL A 96 -10.41 -4.91 11.23
N SER A 97 -9.83 -5.95 10.63
CA SER A 97 -9.48 -7.22 11.28
C SER A 97 -8.28 -7.86 10.58
N GLU A 98 -7.83 -9.03 11.06
CA GLU A 98 -6.76 -9.82 10.42
C GLU A 98 -7.05 -10.20 8.96
N THR A 99 -8.32 -10.24 8.56
CA THR A 99 -8.75 -10.70 7.23
C THR A 99 -9.44 -9.62 6.41
N GLN A 100 -9.66 -8.44 6.99
CA GLN A 100 -10.33 -7.31 6.31
C GLN A 100 -9.43 -6.09 6.35
N GLU A 101 -8.83 -5.84 5.19
CA GLU A 101 -7.83 -4.82 5.00
C GLU A 101 -7.92 -4.22 3.60
N ILE A 102 -7.66 -2.91 3.50
CA ILE A 102 -7.30 -2.23 2.25
C ILE A 102 -5.84 -1.82 2.39
N ASP A 103 -4.99 -2.36 1.51
CA ASP A 103 -3.54 -2.18 1.55
C ASP A 103 -3.14 -0.72 1.32
N LEU A 104 -3.82 -0.04 0.40
CA LEU A 104 -3.57 1.36 0.08
C LEU A 104 -4.85 2.13 -0.27
N ILE A 105 -5.03 3.29 0.33
CA ILE A 105 -6.07 4.26 0.05
C ILE A 105 -5.38 5.52 -0.46
N VAL A 106 -5.79 5.97 -1.64
CA VAL A 106 -5.28 7.19 -2.28
C VAL A 106 -6.42 8.20 -2.34
N GLU A 107 -6.28 9.31 -1.63
CA GLU A 107 -7.20 10.45 -1.73
C GLU A 107 -6.50 11.57 -2.51
N LYS A 108 -7.04 11.95 -3.68
CA LYS A 108 -6.52 13.03 -4.54
C LYS A 108 -7.29 14.34 -4.32
N ALA A 109 -6.73 15.43 -4.83
CA ALA A 109 -7.44 16.70 -4.94
C ALA A 109 -8.77 16.51 -5.71
N GLY A 110 -9.82 17.24 -5.33
CA GLY A 110 -11.14 17.12 -5.95
C GLY A 110 -12.03 15.99 -5.38
N GLY A 111 -11.54 15.23 -4.39
CA GLY A 111 -12.34 14.25 -3.65
C GLY A 111 -12.39 12.87 -4.30
N GLU A 112 -11.52 12.60 -5.27
CA GLU A 112 -11.36 11.27 -5.83
C GLU A 112 -10.64 10.35 -4.84
N ILE A 113 -11.19 9.15 -4.63
CA ILE A 113 -10.67 8.16 -3.69
C ILE A 113 -10.49 6.83 -4.40
N PHE A 114 -9.29 6.28 -4.35
CA PHE A 114 -9.00 4.91 -4.76
C PHE A 114 -8.83 4.02 -3.52
N LEU A 115 -9.50 2.88 -3.50
CA LEU A 115 -9.24 1.79 -2.56
C LEU A 115 -8.52 0.69 -3.32
N CYS A 116 -7.32 0.37 -2.88
CA CYS A 116 -6.41 -0.53 -3.56
C CYS A 116 -6.10 -1.75 -2.70
N GLU A 117 -6.32 -2.91 -3.27
CA GLU A 117 -5.81 -4.19 -2.77
C GLU A 117 -4.61 -4.59 -3.63
N ILE A 118 -3.50 -4.97 -3.02
CA ILE A 118 -2.27 -5.34 -3.70
C ILE A 118 -2.03 -6.84 -3.54
N LYS A 119 -1.90 -7.55 -4.66
CA LYS A 119 -1.65 -8.99 -4.66
C LYS A 119 -0.60 -9.34 -5.69
N SER A 120 0.49 -9.96 -5.25
CA SER A 120 1.58 -10.38 -6.11
C SER A 120 1.26 -11.59 -7.01
N THR A 121 -0.03 -11.96 -7.16
CA THR A 121 -0.50 -13.11 -7.94
C THR A 121 -0.42 -12.85 -9.44
N ASP A 122 -0.10 -13.88 -10.22
CA ASP A 122 -0.15 -13.86 -11.69
C ASP A 122 -1.57 -14.15 -12.23
N LYS A 123 -2.51 -14.54 -11.36
CA LYS A 123 -3.90 -14.80 -11.73
C LYS A 123 -4.84 -14.30 -10.64
N VAL A 124 -5.67 -13.33 -11.02
CA VAL A 124 -6.75 -12.79 -10.20
C VAL A 124 -8.00 -13.67 -10.31
N ASP A 125 -8.61 -13.93 -9.16
CA ASP A 125 -9.96 -14.48 -9.01
C ASP A 125 -10.78 -13.64 -8.02
N GLU A 126 -12.07 -13.99 -7.86
CA GLU A 126 -13.03 -13.22 -7.08
C GLU A 126 -12.67 -13.11 -5.59
N ARG A 127 -11.97 -14.09 -5.00
CA ARG A 127 -11.65 -14.08 -3.57
C ARG A 127 -10.72 -12.93 -3.20
N HIS A 128 -9.90 -12.48 -4.15
CA HIS A 128 -9.03 -11.31 -3.96
C HIS A 128 -9.80 -9.98 -3.86
N THR A 129 -11.11 -9.96 -4.16
CA THR A 129 -11.92 -8.73 -4.17
C THR A 129 -12.71 -8.51 -2.88
N GLN A 130 -12.68 -9.48 -1.95
CA GLN A 130 -13.63 -9.52 -0.84
C GLN A 130 -13.48 -8.33 0.12
N SER A 131 -12.25 -7.94 0.46
CA SER A 131 -11.98 -6.80 1.35
C SER A 131 -12.47 -5.48 0.73
N LEU A 132 -12.14 -5.24 -0.54
CA LEU A 132 -12.63 -4.07 -1.30
C LEU A 132 -14.15 -3.98 -1.33
N LYS A 133 -14.84 -5.08 -1.64
CA LYS A 133 -16.31 -5.13 -1.66
C LYS A 133 -16.91 -4.85 -0.28
N THR A 134 -16.25 -5.30 0.78
CA THR A 134 -16.77 -5.18 2.16
C THR A 134 -16.56 -3.77 2.71
N LEU A 135 -15.35 -3.22 2.55
CA LEU A 135 -14.91 -1.98 3.18
C LEU A 135 -15.24 -0.72 2.35
N SER A 136 -15.57 -0.87 1.06
CA SER A 136 -15.96 0.27 0.21
C SER A 136 -17.23 0.98 0.65
N LYS A 137 -18.09 0.31 1.45
CA LYS A 137 -19.37 0.85 1.93
C LYS A 137 -19.23 2.10 2.80
N ASP A 138 -18.07 2.29 3.43
CA ASP A 138 -17.79 3.44 4.31
C ASP A 138 -17.27 4.68 3.55
N PHE A 139 -17.14 4.55 2.22
CA PHE A 139 -16.60 5.57 1.33
C PHE A 139 -17.66 6.03 0.32
N SER A 140 -17.64 7.32 -0.01
CA SER A 140 -18.53 7.87 -1.03
C SER A 140 -17.96 7.60 -2.43
N LYS A 141 -18.55 6.64 -3.15
CA LYS A 141 -18.21 6.30 -4.55
C LYS A 141 -16.70 6.11 -4.81
N PRO A 142 -15.99 5.24 -4.06
CA PRO A 142 -14.58 4.99 -4.31
C PRO A 142 -14.35 4.25 -5.63
N LYS A 143 -13.20 4.47 -6.25
CA LYS A 143 -12.66 3.61 -7.32
C LYS A 143 -11.99 2.39 -6.67
N LEU A 144 -12.51 1.19 -6.92
CA LEU A 144 -11.97 -0.05 -6.37
C LEU A 144 -10.95 -0.66 -7.33
N ARG A 145 -9.70 -0.82 -6.89
CA ARG A 145 -8.60 -1.34 -7.70
C ARG A 145 -7.96 -2.55 -7.04
N LEU A 146 -7.78 -3.62 -7.80
CA LEU A 146 -6.95 -4.74 -7.42
C LEU A 146 -5.69 -4.74 -8.29
N ILE A 147 -4.54 -4.52 -7.66
CA ILE A 147 -3.24 -4.35 -8.33
C ILE A 147 -2.49 -5.68 -8.27
N SER A 148 -2.06 -6.21 -9.41
CA SER A 148 -1.42 -7.53 -9.46
C SER A 148 -0.40 -7.75 -10.58
N ASN A 149 0.20 -8.95 -10.63
CA ASN A 149 1.03 -9.40 -11.75
C ASN A 149 0.21 -10.06 -12.87
N ASP A 150 -1.11 -10.19 -12.72
CA ASP A 150 -1.97 -10.71 -13.77
C ASP A 150 -1.96 -9.76 -14.96
N GLN A 151 -1.58 -10.29 -16.12
CA GLN A 151 -1.50 -9.54 -17.37
C GLN A 151 -2.89 -9.27 -17.97
N VAL A 152 -3.93 -9.93 -17.46
CA VAL A 152 -5.29 -9.78 -17.95
C VAL A 152 -6.06 -8.83 -17.05
N LYS A 153 -6.36 -7.64 -17.58
CA LYS A 153 -7.33 -6.71 -17.00
C LYS A 153 -8.70 -7.36 -16.85
N LYS A 154 -9.31 -7.27 -15.67
CA LYS A 154 -10.59 -7.90 -15.35
C LYS A 154 -11.50 -6.95 -14.59
N GLN A 155 -12.77 -6.90 -14.99
CA GLN A 155 -13.83 -6.30 -14.19
C GLN A 155 -14.51 -7.42 -13.37
N ILE A 156 -14.50 -7.31 -12.04
CA ILE A 156 -15.11 -8.29 -11.12
C ILE A 156 -16.09 -7.55 -10.21
N GLY A 157 -17.37 -7.51 -10.62
CA GLY A 157 -18.35 -6.62 -9.99
C GLY A 157 -17.90 -5.17 -10.17
N ASP A 158 -17.79 -4.42 -9.07
CA ASP A 158 -17.31 -3.02 -9.07
C ASP A 158 -15.77 -2.89 -8.98
N VAL A 159 -15.06 -4.01 -8.80
CA VAL A 159 -13.59 -4.01 -8.69
C VAL A 159 -12.96 -4.13 -10.08
N LEU A 160 -12.10 -3.17 -10.42
CA LEU A 160 -11.25 -3.26 -11.60
C LEU A 160 -9.88 -3.82 -11.19
N ALA A 161 -9.57 -5.03 -11.68
CA ALA A 161 -8.28 -5.66 -11.49
C ALA A 161 -7.37 -5.36 -12.68
N LEU A 162 -6.15 -4.92 -12.37
CA LEU A 162 -5.18 -4.41 -13.34
C LEU A 162 -3.81 -5.06 -13.13
N HIS A 163 -3.04 -5.13 -14.21
CA HIS A 163 -1.59 -5.24 -14.10
C HIS A 163 -1.04 -4.01 -13.37
N TRP A 164 0.01 -4.18 -12.60
CA TRP A 164 0.50 -3.14 -11.71
C TRP A 164 0.93 -1.86 -12.44
N GLU A 165 1.50 -1.96 -13.64
CA GLU A 165 1.88 -0.80 -14.45
C GLU A 165 0.66 0.06 -14.82
N GLU A 166 -0.39 -0.57 -15.36
CA GLU A 166 -1.63 0.11 -15.73
C GLU A 166 -2.32 0.73 -14.51
N ALA A 167 -2.27 0.07 -13.35
CA ALA A 167 -2.86 0.59 -12.12
C ALA A 167 -2.13 1.85 -11.64
N ILE A 168 -0.80 1.84 -11.68
CA ILE A 168 0.01 2.99 -11.27
C ILE A 168 -0.25 4.17 -12.20
N GLU A 169 -0.27 3.94 -13.52
CA GLU A 169 -0.58 4.97 -14.51
C GLU A 169 -1.98 5.56 -14.26
N GLU A 170 -3.00 4.73 -14.04
CA GLU A 170 -4.36 5.20 -13.77
C GLU A 170 -4.47 6.02 -12.48
N ILE A 171 -3.79 5.59 -11.41
CA ILE A 171 -3.89 6.24 -10.10
C ILE A 171 -3.14 7.58 -10.09
N CYS A 172 -2.00 7.65 -10.79
CA CYS A 172 -1.08 8.79 -10.72
C CYS A 172 -1.30 9.84 -11.82
N THR A 173 -2.20 9.59 -12.78
CA THR A 173 -2.62 10.56 -13.81
C THR A 173 -3.94 11.22 -13.43
#